data_AF-A0A7C2Z3N2-F1
#
_entry.id   AF-A0A7C2Z3N2-F1
#
_cell.length_a   1.000
_cell.length_b   1.000
_cell.length_c   1.000
_cell.angle_alpha   90.00
_cell.angle_beta   90.00
_cell.angle_gamma   90.00
#
_symmetry.space_group_name_H-M   'P 1'
#
loop_
_entity.id
_entity.type
_entity.pdbx_description
1 polymer ?
#
loop_
_entity_poly.entity_id
_entity_poly.type
_entity_poly.pdbx_seq_one_letter_code
_entity_poly.pdbx_strand_id
1 'polypeptide(L)'
;MGGASLASAKYEALFSLEVDGPVDRADIVGALFGQTEGLFTEEYDLRELQEKGKIGRIQINSEVRGKKTIGEITVPSNLSKEETAFIIAIIESVDKVGPYNARIELKSFKDLRQQKREEILKRTKEIIEKQKEQENVGSVEEALMELMYSIKGSSIEEYGQSRLPAGPEVKKSEEVILVEGRADVVNLLKHGYKNALALGGATGGNIPKEVIELGKERTLIAFLDGDRGGDMILRELEEAGVDIDFVARAPSGKEVEELTGKEIARALDAKEPFVKTRERIEERARVEAHEATEQESVEARPEQVAEQAVEKVEEQQKEEVKEQAVPPTQVA
;
A
#
# COMPACT_ATOMS: atom_id res chain seq x y z
N MET A 1 26.03 -19.16 -28.35
CA MET A 1 24.96 -19.08 -27.33
C MET A 1 24.97 -17.67 -26.76
N GLY A 2 23.92 -16.87 -26.67
CA GLY A 2 22.55 -16.98 -27.16
C GLY A 2 22.12 -15.62 -27.70
N GLY A 3 21.26 -15.62 -28.72
CA GLY A 3 20.67 -14.38 -29.21
C GLY A 3 19.78 -13.81 -28.11
N ALA A 4 20.04 -12.56 -27.71
CA ALA A 4 19.04 -11.77 -27.01
C ALA A 4 17.85 -11.61 -27.95
N SER A 5 16.92 -12.55 -27.85
CA SER A 5 15.63 -12.50 -28.51
C SER A 5 14.86 -11.29 -27.99
N LEU A 6 13.87 -10.84 -28.76
CA LEU A 6 12.89 -9.81 -28.39
C LEU A 6 12.22 -10.03 -27.01
N ALA A 7 12.40 -11.20 -26.37
CA ALA A 7 11.69 -11.64 -25.17
C ALA A 7 11.90 -10.79 -23.89
N SER A 8 12.89 -9.88 -23.83
CA SER A 8 13.17 -9.09 -22.62
C SER A 8 13.10 -7.57 -22.80
N ALA A 9 12.84 -7.04 -23.99
CA ALA A 9 12.83 -5.61 -24.22
C ALA A 9 11.67 -4.93 -23.47
N LYS A 10 11.94 -3.77 -22.87
CA LYS A 10 10.92 -2.95 -22.19
C LYS A 10 10.08 -2.18 -23.20
N TYR A 11 10.74 -1.65 -24.22
CA TYR A 11 10.14 -0.84 -25.26
C TYR A 11 10.58 -1.32 -26.65
N GLU A 12 9.79 -0.98 -27.66
CA GLU A 12 10.10 -1.23 -29.07
C GLU A 12 9.77 0.02 -29.90
N ALA A 13 10.73 0.43 -30.72
CA ALA A 13 10.55 1.49 -31.70
C ALA A 13 10.61 0.90 -33.12
N LEU A 14 9.63 1.25 -33.95
CA LEU A 14 9.54 0.86 -35.35
C LEU A 14 9.65 2.12 -36.22
N PHE A 15 10.51 2.08 -37.23
CA PHE A 15 10.74 3.19 -38.16
C PHE A 15 10.50 2.75 -39.60
N SER A 16 10.02 3.67 -40.44
CA SER A 16 10.15 3.59 -41.90
C SER A 16 11.56 4.00 -42.30
N LEU A 17 12.08 3.38 -43.36
CA LEU A 17 13.30 3.77 -44.04
C LEU A 17 13.03 3.96 -45.53
N GLU A 18 13.44 5.09 -46.08
CA GLU A 18 13.52 5.33 -47.52
C GLU A 18 14.91 5.88 -47.87
N VAL A 19 15.57 5.30 -48.87
CA VAL A 19 16.89 5.72 -49.35
C VAL A 19 16.83 5.95 -50.86
N ASP A 20 17.36 7.08 -51.33
CA ASP A 20 17.38 7.49 -52.74
C ASP A 20 18.47 6.78 -53.57
N GLY A 21 18.76 5.52 -53.25
CA GLY A 21 19.71 4.69 -53.98
C GLY A 21 19.65 3.22 -53.57
N PRO A 22 20.23 2.32 -54.39
CA PRO A 22 20.37 0.92 -54.03
C PRO A 22 21.44 0.77 -52.95
N VAL A 23 21.00 0.42 -51.74
CA VAL A 23 21.87 0.14 -50.59
C VAL A 23 21.50 -1.19 -49.95
N ASP A 24 22.50 -1.86 -49.38
CA ASP A 24 22.32 -3.12 -48.68
C ASP A 24 22.13 -2.89 -47.17
N ARG A 25 21.69 -3.94 -46.47
CA ARG A 25 21.54 -3.94 -45.01
C ARG A 25 22.82 -3.48 -44.29
N ALA A 26 23.99 -3.85 -44.79
CA ALA A 26 25.27 -3.48 -44.18
C ALA A 26 25.52 -1.97 -44.24
N ASP A 27 25.13 -1.30 -45.33
CA ASP A 27 25.26 0.15 -45.47
C ASP A 27 24.35 0.89 -44.49
N ILE A 28 23.11 0.41 -44.33
CA ILE A 28 22.13 0.98 -43.40
C ILE A 28 22.63 0.85 -41.96
N VAL A 29 23.14 -0.32 -41.58
CA VAL A 29 23.79 -0.53 -40.26
C VAL A 29 24.97 0.42 -40.10
N GLY A 30 25.83 0.52 -41.11
CA GLY A 30 27.00 1.41 -41.09
C GLY A 30 26.62 2.86 -40.90
N ALA A 31 25.55 3.33 -41.54
CA ALA A 31 25.03 4.68 -41.39
C ALA A 31 24.46 4.93 -39.99
N LEU A 32 23.62 4.02 -39.50
CA LEU A 32 23.00 4.13 -38.17
C LEU A 32 24.04 4.23 -37.07
N PHE A 33 25.08 3.38 -37.06
CA PHE A 33 26.10 3.47 -36.03
C PHE A 33 27.10 4.60 -36.31
N GLY A 34 27.57 4.73 -37.55
CA GLY A 34 28.65 5.67 -37.89
C GLY A 34 28.27 7.14 -37.83
N GLN A 35 27.03 7.51 -38.17
CA GLN A 35 26.58 8.90 -38.05
C GLN A 35 26.20 9.28 -36.63
N THR A 36 25.88 8.30 -35.79
CA THR A 36 25.52 8.54 -34.39
C THR A 36 26.71 8.48 -33.44
N GLU A 37 27.82 7.88 -33.90
CA GLU A 37 29.05 7.71 -33.12
C GLU A 37 29.64 9.08 -32.76
N GLY A 38 29.90 9.29 -31.47
CA GLY A 38 30.52 10.52 -30.97
C GLY A 38 29.63 11.77 -31.00
N LEU A 39 28.36 11.68 -31.41
CA LEU A 39 27.42 12.80 -31.29
C LEU A 39 27.12 13.18 -29.84
N PHE A 40 27.11 12.17 -28.96
CA PHE A 40 26.84 12.29 -27.54
C PHE A 40 27.88 11.50 -26.74
N THR A 41 27.76 11.53 -25.40
CA THR A 41 28.61 10.73 -24.52
C THR A 41 28.44 9.23 -24.77
N GLU A 42 29.41 8.42 -24.35
CA GLU A 42 29.40 6.94 -24.48
C GLU A 42 28.16 6.28 -23.84
N GLU A 43 27.45 6.99 -22.97
CA GLU A 43 26.20 6.54 -22.36
C GLU A 43 25.03 6.50 -23.34
N TYR A 44 25.11 7.26 -24.45
CA TYR A 44 24.08 7.37 -25.49
C TYR A 44 24.55 6.90 -26.87
N ASP A 45 25.77 6.38 -26.97
CA ASP A 45 26.27 5.77 -28.19
C ASP A 45 25.53 4.44 -28.47
N LEU A 46 25.01 4.27 -29.69
CA LEU A 46 24.20 3.10 -30.06
C LEU A 46 24.98 1.78 -29.96
N ARG A 47 26.28 1.78 -30.28
CA ARG A 47 27.13 0.58 -30.25
C ARG A 47 27.38 0.18 -28.80
N GLU A 48 27.78 1.14 -27.96
CA GLU A 48 27.97 0.96 -26.53
C GLU A 48 26.69 0.46 -25.84
N LEU A 49 25.55 1.07 -26.17
CA LEU A 49 24.25 0.68 -25.63
C LEU A 49 23.85 -0.74 -26.04
N GLN A 50 24.18 -1.16 -27.26
CA GLN A 50 23.93 -2.53 -27.73
C GLN A 50 24.86 -3.54 -27.06
N GLU A 51 26.14 -3.22 -26.88
CA GLU A 51 27.12 -4.06 -26.17
C GLU A 51 26.75 -4.25 -24.70
N LYS A 52 26.29 -3.18 -24.03
CA LYS A 52 25.81 -3.20 -22.65
C LYS A 52 24.41 -3.84 -22.51
N GLY A 53 23.78 -4.28 -23.61
CA GLY A 53 22.44 -4.88 -23.61
C GLY A 53 21.30 -3.92 -23.24
N LYS A 54 21.58 -2.61 -23.21
CA LYS A 54 20.58 -1.55 -23.01
C LYS A 54 19.71 -1.36 -24.25
N ILE A 55 20.29 -1.53 -25.44
CA ILE A 55 19.56 -1.65 -26.71
C ILE A 55 19.72 -3.07 -27.25
N GLY A 56 18.66 -3.62 -27.83
CA GLY A 56 18.66 -4.93 -28.48
C GLY A 56 19.38 -4.91 -29.83
N ARG A 57 19.38 -6.04 -30.52
CA ARG A 57 19.86 -6.08 -31.90
C ARG A 57 18.91 -5.29 -32.78
N ILE A 58 19.42 -4.26 -33.46
CA ILE A 58 18.67 -3.49 -34.44
C ILE A 58 18.33 -4.41 -35.62
N GLN A 59 17.05 -4.56 -35.87
CA GLN A 59 16.53 -5.41 -36.95
C GLN A 59 16.20 -4.51 -38.13
N ILE A 60 16.67 -4.89 -39.32
CA ILE A 60 16.49 -4.11 -40.53
C ILE A 60 15.97 -5.06 -41.58
N ASN A 61 14.80 -4.73 -42.12
CA ASN A 61 14.22 -5.41 -43.27
C ASN A 61 14.07 -4.39 -44.39
N SER A 62 14.77 -4.59 -45.49
CA SER A 62 14.83 -3.62 -46.59
C SER A 62 14.83 -4.32 -47.93
N GLU A 63 14.21 -3.71 -48.93
CA GLU A 63 14.17 -4.18 -50.30
C GLU A 63 14.47 -3.04 -51.28
N VAL A 64 15.18 -3.36 -52.36
CA VAL A 64 15.45 -2.42 -53.44
C VAL A 64 14.24 -2.41 -54.39
N ARG A 65 13.56 -1.28 -54.51
CA ARG A 65 12.48 -1.05 -55.48
C ARG A 65 12.90 -0.01 -56.51
N GLY A 66 13.28 -0.48 -57.69
CA GLY A 66 13.75 0.37 -58.78
C GLY A 66 15.08 1.03 -58.44
N LYS A 67 15.07 2.35 -58.19
CA LYS A 67 16.26 3.13 -57.83
C LYS A 67 16.33 3.51 -56.34
N LYS A 68 15.38 3.06 -55.53
CA LYS A 68 15.31 3.37 -54.10
C LYS A 68 15.37 2.09 -53.27
N THR A 69 15.85 2.20 -52.04
CA THR A 69 15.68 1.16 -51.02
C THR A 69 14.60 1.61 -50.05
N ILE A 70 13.61 0.74 -49.80
CA ILE A 70 12.55 0.98 -48.81
C ILE A 70 12.62 -0.13 -47.77
N GLY A 71 12.39 0.20 -46.50
CA GLY A 71 12.43 -0.79 -45.44
C GLY A 71 11.83 -0.34 -44.13
N GLU A 72 12.00 -1.20 -43.14
CA GLU A 72 11.63 -0.96 -41.75
C GLU A 72 12.80 -1.28 -40.82
N ILE A 73 12.95 -0.46 -39.78
CA ILE A 73 13.96 -0.63 -38.73
C ILE A 73 13.22 -0.86 -37.42
N THR A 74 13.54 -1.94 -36.71
CA THR A 74 12.99 -2.24 -35.38
C THR A 74 14.10 -2.21 -34.34
N VAL A 75 13.89 -1.43 -33.28
CA VAL A 75 14.85 -1.17 -32.21
C VAL A 75 14.24 -1.56 -30.86
N PRO A 76 14.62 -2.72 -30.30
CA PRO A 76 14.24 -3.09 -28.94
C PRO A 76 15.07 -2.30 -27.93
N SER A 77 14.46 -1.82 -26.84
CA SER A 77 15.13 -1.03 -25.79
C SER A 77 14.81 -1.50 -24.38
N ASN A 78 15.83 -1.52 -23.53
CA ASN A 78 15.76 -1.75 -22.09
C ASN A 78 16.01 -0.48 -21.26
N LEU A 79 16.15 0.67 -21.91
CA LEU A 79 16.31 1.98 -21.28
C LEU A 79 15.00 2.46 -20.62
N SER A 80 15.02 3.63 -19.98
CA SER A 80 13.80 4.35 -19.61
C SER A 80 13.02 4.84 -20.84
N LYS A 81 11.80 5.34 -20.64
CA LYS A 81 10.97 5.85 -21.73
C LYS A 81 11.60 7.10 -22.35
N GLU A 82 12.13 7.96 -21.50
CA GLU A 82 12.77 9.24 -21.84
C GLU A 82 14.09 9.00 -22.59
N GLU A 83 14.95 8.13 -22.08
CA GLU A 83 16.18 7.72 -22.76
C GLU A 83 15.88 7.03 -24.10
N THR A 84 14.85 6.17 -24.16
CA THR A 84 14.47 5.52 -25.43
C THR A 84 13.96 6.53 -26.45
N ALA A 85 13.18 7.54 -26.02
CA ALA A 85 12.73 8.63 -26.88
C ALA A 85 13.92 9.45 -27.43
N PHE A 86 14.94 9.66 -26.61
CA PHE A 86 16.17 10.31 -27.05
C PHE A 86 16.91 9.48 -28.11
N ILE A 87 17.07 8.17 -27.89
CA ILE A 87 17.64 7.24 -28.88
C ILE A 87 16.84 7.23 -30.19
N ILE A 88 15.51 7.28 -30.10
CA ILE A 88 14.65 7.38 -31.27
C ILE A 88 14.99 8.63 -32.10
N ALA A 89 15.14 9.79 -31.46
CA ALA A 89 15.49 11.03 -32.14
C ALA A 89 16.88 10.96 -32.80
N ILE A 90 17.85 10.31 -32.15
CA ILE A 90 19.18 10.08 -32.72
C ILE A 90 19.08 9.23 -34.01
N ILE A 91 18.31 8.15 -33.98
CA ILE A 91 18.11 7.28 -35.15
C ILE A 91 17.39 8.01 -36.27
N GLU A 92 16.37 8.81 -35.94
CA GLU A 92 15.61 9.60 -36.91
C GLU A 92 16.46 10.71 -37.56
N SER A 93 17.53 11.17 -36.89
CA SER A 93 18.44 12.20 -37.42
C SER A 93 19.37 11.72 -38.54
N VAL A 94 19.49 10.41 -38.76
CA VAL A 94 20.35 9.84 -39.81
C VAL A 94 19.76 10.15 -41.18
N ASP A 95 20.45 11.00 -41.94
CA ASP A 95 19.95 11.59 -43.19
C ASP A 95 20.64 11.04 -44.45
N LYS A 96 21.64 10.15 -44.28
CA LYS A 96 22.37 9.52 -45.37
C LYS A 96 22.63 8.04 -45.14
N VAL A 97 22.67 7.27 -46.22
CA VAL A 97 23.16 5.88 -46.22
C VAL A 97 24.10 5.70 -47.42
N GLY A 98 25.38 5.45 -47.12
CA GLY A 98 26.43 5.51 -48.14
C GLY A 98 26.47 6.90 -48.79
N PRO A 99 26.45 7.01 -50.14
CA PRO A 99 26.41 8.30 -50.83
C PRO A 99 25.00 8.89 -51.00
N TYR A 100 23.95 8.16 -50.60
CA TYR A 100 22.56 8.53 -50.89
C TYR A 100 21.88 9.20 -49.70
N ASN A 101 20.93 10.08 -50.00
CA ASN A 101 20.05 10.64 -48.97
C ASN A 101 19.10 9.56 -48.46
N ALA A 102 18.83 9.61 -47.17
CA ALA A 102 17.93 8.71 -46.47
C ALA A 102 16.92 9.52 -45.66
N ARG A 103 15.74 8.92 -45.47
CA ARG A 103 14.71 9.41 -44.59
C ARG A 103 14.30 8.28 -43.68
N ILE A 104 14.50 8.48 -42.38
CA ILE A 104 14.04 7.59 -41.33
C ILE A 104 12.92 8.32 -40.58
N GLU A 105 11.79 7.67 -40.37
CA GLU A 105 10.63 8.26 -39.67
C GLU A 105 10.07 7.26 -38.67
N LEU A 106 9.83 7.70 -37.43
CA LEU A 106 9.20 6.85 -36.41
C LEU A 106 7.75 6.50 -36.79
N LYS A 107 7.45 5.21 -36.93
CA LYS A 107 6.08 4.70 -37.13
C LYS A 107 5.37 4.39 -35.83
N SER A 108 6.05 3.75 -34.88
CA SER A 108 5.44 3.38 -33.60
C SER A 108 6.46 3.25 -32.49
N PHE A 109 6.07 3.67 -31.29
CA PHE A 109 6.83 3.48 -30.05
C PHE A 109 5.93 2.82 -29.01
N LYS A 110 6.25 1.58 -28.61
CA LYS A 110 5.39 0.73 -27.78
C LYS A 110 6.07 0.34 -26.47
N ASP A 111 5.29 0.30 -25.39
CA ASP A 111 5.66 -0.33 -24.12
C ASP A 111 5.25 -1.82 -24.15
N LEU A 112 6.25 -2.69 -24.31
CA LEU A 112 6.03 -4.14 -24.37
C LEU A 112 5.66 -4.74 -23.01
N ARG A 113 5.95 -4.04 -21.90
CA ARG A 113 5.62 -4.51 -20.55
C ARG A 113 4.13 -4.41 -20.27
N GLN A 114 3.46 -3.38 -20.80
CA GLN A 114 2.03 -3.26 -20.64
C GLN A 114 1.31 -4.40 -21.37
N GLN A 115 1.67 -4.63 -22.64
CA GLN A 115 1.10 -5.72 -23.43
C GLN A 115 1.32 -7.09 -22.76
N LYS A 116 2.55 -7.36 -22.31
CA LYS A 116 2.87 -8.61 -21.60
C LYS A 116 2.11 -8.75 -20.29
N ARG A 117 1.86 -7.66 -19.56
CA ARG A 117 1.01 -7.67 -18.35
C ARG A 117 -0.45 -8.02 -18.69
N GLU A 118 -1.00 -7.46 -19.76
CA GLU A 118 -2.36 -7.76 -20.21
C GLU A 118 -2.50 -9.22 -20.68
N GLU A 119 -1.51 -9.74 -21.40
CA GLU A 119 -1.45 -11.16 -21.80
C GLU A 119 -1.37 -12.10 -20.59
N ILE A 120 -0.52 -11.78 -19.61
CA ILE A 120 -0.42 -12.54 -18.36
C ILE A 120 -1.78 -12.53 -17.64
N LEU A 121 -2.42 -11.37 -17.49
CA LEU A 121 -3.73 -11.26 -16.84
C LEU A 121 -4.80 -12.08 -17.55
N LYS A 122 -4.85 -12.00 -18.89
CA LYS A 122 -5.77 -12.80 -19.69
C LYS A 122 -5.52 -14.29 -19.46
N ARG A 123 -4.25 -14.71 -19.48
CA ARG A 123 -3.90 -16.11 -19.26
C ARG A 123 -4.25 -16.58 -17.85
N THR A 124 -4.08 -15.73 -16.85
CA THR A 124 -4.48 -16.03 -15.47
C THR A 124 -5.98 -16.22 -15.35
N LYS A 125 -6.81 -15.37 -15.99
CA LYS A 125 -8.27 -15.55 -16.06
C LYS A 125 -8.62 -16.94 -16.58
N GLU A 126 -8.05 -17.33 -17.71
CA GLU A 126 -8.29 -18.64 -18.33
C GLU A 126 -7.89 -19.81 -17.42
N ILE A 127 -6.80 -19.67 -16.66
CA ILE A 127 -6.34 -20.71 -15.71
C ILE A 127 -7.33 -20.85 -14.55
N ILE A 128 -7.76 -19.73 -13.97
CA ILE A 128 -8.70 -19.71 -12.84
C ILE A 128 -10.07 -20.25 -13.27
N GLU A 129 -10.56 -19.86 -14.44
CA GLU A 129 -11.82 -20.37 -15.00
C GLU A 129 -11.79 -21.90 -15.15
N LYS A 130 -10.71 -22.44 -15.71
CA LYS A 130 -10.52 -23.90 -15.85
C LYS A 130 -10.42 -24.63 -14.51
N GLN A 131 -9.81 -24.02 -13.49
CA GLN A 131 -9.77 -24.61 -12.16
C GLN A 131 -11.15 -24.60 -11.48
N LYS A 132 -11.95 -23.55 -11.69
CA LYS A 132 -13.31 -23.47 -11.12
C LYS A 132 -14.29 -24.45 -11.71
N GLU A 133 -14.18 -24.74 -13.00
CA GLU A 133 -14.91 -25.85 -13.63
C GLU A 133 -14.66 -27.20 -12.91
N GLN A 134 -13.53 -27.33 -12.20
CA GLN A 134 -13.16 -28.52 -11.44
C GLN A 134 -13.51 -28.45 -9.94
N GLU A 135 -13.60 -27.27 -9.32
CA GLU A 135 -13.71 -27.13 -7.85
C GLU A 135 -14.91 -26.32 -7.31
N ASN A 136 -15.71 -25.67 -8.15
CA ASN A 136 -16.98 -25.01 -7.75
C ASN A 136 -16.84 -23.95 -6.62
N VAL A 137 -15.90 -22.99 -6.75
CA VAL A 137 -15.65 -21.94 -5.73
C VAL A 137 -15.55 -20.52 -6.33
N GLY A 138 -16.29 -19.57 -5.75
CA GLY A 138 -16.07 -18.10 -5.75
C GLY A 138 -16.21 -17.34 -7.08
N SER A 139 -16.23 -16.00 -7.08
CA SER A 139 -16.29 -15.16 -8.30
C SER A 139 -14.90 -14.99 -8.94
N VAL A 140 -14.79 -15.00 -10.27
CA VAL A 140 -13.49 -14.87 -10.98
C VAL A 140 -12.90 -13.48 -10.78
N GLU A 141 -13.76 -12.47 -10.63
CA GLU A 141 -13.35 -11.10 -10.33
C GLU A 141 -12.60 -10.96 -8.99
N GLU A 142 -13.05 -11.62 -7.91
CA GLU A 142 -12.41 -11.48 -6.58
C GLU A 142 -10.97 -12.02 -6.56
N ALA A 143 -10.75 -13.22 -7.12
CA ALA A 143 -9.41 -13.81 -7.21
C ALA A 143 -8.47 -13.00 -8.10
N LEU A 144 -9.01 -12.37 -9.16
CA LEU A 144 -8.24 -11.47 -10.00
C LEU A 144 -7.86 -10.17 -9.30
N MET A 145 -8.80 -9.60 -8.53
CA MET A 145 -8.54 -8.41 -7.73
C MET A 145 -7.42 -8.66 -6.73
N GLU A 146 -7.45 -9.80 -6.03
CA GLU A 146 -6.42 -10.17 -5.05
C GLU A 146 -5.03 -10.33 -5.69
N LEU A 147 -4.95 -10.97 -6.87
CA LEU A 147 -3.70 -11.08 -7.63
C LEU A 147 -3.21 -9.74 -8.17
N MET A 148 -4.11 -8.89 -8.68
CA MET A 148 -3.74 -7.55 -9.14
C MET A 148 -3.24 -6.70 -7.97
N TYR A 149 -3.78 -6.89 -6.77
CA TYR A 149 -3.30 -6.24 -5.55
C TYR A 149 -1.90 -6.69 -5.15
N SER A 150 -1.61 -7.99 -5.26
CA SER A 150 -0.29 -8.53 -4.93
C SER A 150 0.79 -8.13 -5.94
N ILE A 151 0.45 -7.99 -7.23
CA ILE A 151 1.37 -7.51 -8.28
C ILE A 151 1.54 -5.98 -8.23
N LYS A 152 0.51 -5.23 -7.84
CA LYS A 152 0.58 -3.78 -7.57
C LYS A 152 1.06 -3.46 -6.16
N GLY A 153 1.79 -4.38 -5.50
CA GLY A 153 2.47 -4.07 -4.25
C GLY A 153 3.24 -2.76 -4.41
N SER A 154 2.86 -1.76 -3.61
CA SER A 154 3.24 -0.34 -3.63
C SER A 154 2.31 0.62 -4.40
N SER A 155 1.19 0.97 -3.79
CA SER A 155 0.73 2.36 -3.84
C SER A 155 0.58 2.93 -2.43
N ILE A 156 1.38 2.44 -1.48
CA ILE A 156 1.56 3.16 -0.22
C ILE A 156 2.55 4.27 -0.54
N GLU A 157 2.07 5.50 -0.45
CA GLU A 157 2.86 6.70 -0.51
C GLU A 157 3.13 7.21 0.90
N GLU A 158 4.01 8.19 1.00
CA GLU A 158 4.24 8.93 2.24
C GLU A 158 3.47 10.26 2.18
N TYR A 159 2.77 10.57 3.27
CA TYR A 159 2.05 11.82 3.45
C TYR A 159 2.73 12.71 4.49
N GLY A 160 2.76 14.01 4.22
CA GLY A 160 3.28 15.02 5.14
C GLY A 160 4.79 14.96 5.40
N GLN A 161 5.24 15.74 6.38
CA GLN A 161 6.63 15.81 6.82
C GLN A 161 6.99 14.60 7.69
N SER A 162 6.02 14.04 8.41
CA SER A 162 6.20 12.84 9.24
C SER A 162 6.23 11.54 8.42
N ARG A 163 6.04 11.63 7.09
CA ARG A 163 6.09 10.50 6.15
C ARG A 163 5.12 9.36 6.54
N LEU A 164 3.90 9.75 6.87
CA LEU A 164 2.86 8.82 7.27
C LEU A 164 2.48 7.88 6.12
N PRO A 165 2.35 6.56 6.34
CA PRO A 165 1.86 5.63 5.33
C PRO A 165 0.47 6.04 4.84
N ALA A 166 0.32 6.18 3.53
CA ALA A 166 -0.89 6.73 2.92
C ALA A 166 -1.24 6.04 1.61
N GLY A 167 -2.51 6.02 1.27
CA GLY A 167 -2.98 5.68 -0.06
C GLY A 167 -2.65 6.80 -1.07
N PRO A 168 -2.63 6.47 -2.37
CA PRO A 168 -2.14 7.39 -3.41
C PRO A 168 -3.10 8.56 -3.69
N GLU A 169 -4.33 8.48 -3.20
CA GLU A 169 -5.37 9.50 -3.43
C GLU A 169 -5.58 10.40 -2.21
N VAL A 170 -4.87 10.19 -1.09
CA VAL A 170 -5.00 11.01 0.13
C VAL A 170 -4.78 12.50 -0.14
N LYS A 171 -3.85 12.89 -1.03
CA LYS A 171 -3.60 14.32 -1.34
C LYS A 171 -4.69 14.98 -2.18
N LYS A 172 -5.54 14.21 -2.86
CA LYS A 172 -6.53 14.72 -3.83
C LYS A 172 -7.98 14.50 -3.40
N SER A 173 -8.23 13.62 -2.42
CA SER A 173 -9.57 13.24 -1.99
C SER A 173 -10.15 14.27 -1.03
N GLU A 174 -11.42 14.64 -1.21
CA GLU A 174 -12.14 15.54 -0.28
C GLU A 174 -12.46 14.86 1.06
N GLU A 175 -12.49 13.53 1.07
CA GLU A 175 -12.67 12.68 2.25
C GLU A 175 -11.42 11.82 2.47
N VAL A 176 -10.98 11.67 3.72
CA VAL A 176 -9.80 10.87 4.10
C VAL A 176 -10.16 9.92 5.24
N ILE A 177 -9.75 8.66 5.11
CA ILE A 177 -9.97 7.62 6.13
C ILE A 177 -8.70 7.52 6.99
N LEU A 178 -8.79 7.89 8.25
CA LEU A 178 -7.72 7.74 9.23
C LEU A 178 -7.75 6.34 9.83
N VAL A 179 -6.59 5.67 9.86
CA VAL A 179 -6.40 4.35 10.46
C VAL A 179 -5.18 4.33 11.36
N GLU A 180 -5.04 3.32 12.22
CA GLU A 180 -3.98 3.28 13.24
C GLU A 180 -2.61 3.03 12.61
N GLY A 181 -2.55 2.01 11.75
CA GLY A 181 -1.32 1.42 11.28
C GLY A 181 -1.19 1.31 9.77
N ARG A 182 0.02 0.94 9.35
CA ARG A 182 0.33 0.66 7.94
C ARG A 182 -0.45 -0.54 7.40
N ALA A 183 -0.67 -1.56 8.23
CA ALA A 183 -1.37 -2.78 7.82
C ALA A 183 -2.84 -2.50 7.47
N ASP A 184 -3.49 -1.61 8.22
CA ASP A 184 -4.83 -1.12 7.90
C ASP A 184 -4.87 -0.41 6.54
N VAL A 185 -3.89 0.47 6.27
CA VAL A 185 -3.76 1.13 4.96
C VAL A 185 -3.59 0.09 3.85
N VAL A 186 -2.78 -0.95 4.07
CA VAL A 186 -2.62 -2.05 3.12
C VAL A 186 -3.95 -2.75 2.86
N ASN A 187 -4.71 -3.06 3.93
CA ASN A 187 -5.97 -3.79 3.81
C ASN A 187 -7.07 -2.94 3.15
N LEU A 188 -7.19 -1.68 3.54
CA LEU A 188 -8.11 -0.71 2.91
C LEU A 188 -7.79 -0.52 1.43
N LEU A 189 -6.50 -0.37 1.10
CA LEU A 189 -6.05 -0.36 -0.27
C LEU A 189 -6.51 -1.65 -0.95
N LYS A 190 -6.21 -2.84 -0.40
CA LYS A 190 -6.61 -4.15 -0.96
C LYS A 190 -8.08 -4.21 -1.39
N HIS A 191 -8.94 -3.48 -0.68
CA HIS A 191 -10.38 -3.43 -0.92
C HIS A 191 -10.89 -2.17 -1.66
N GLY A 192 -9.98 -1.38 -2.24
CA GLY A 192 -10.29 -0.29 -3.17
C GLY A 192 -10.29 1.12 -2.57
N TYR A 193 -10.01 1.26 -1.27
CA TYR A 193 -10.00 2.53 -0.56
C TYR A 193 -8.61 3.18 -0.63
N LYS A 194 -8.46 4.15 -1.53
CA LYS A 194 -7.17 4.78 -1.87
C LYS A 194 -6.87 6.07 -1.12
N ASN A 195 -7.82 6.52 -0.32
CA ASN A 195 -7.77 7.73 0.51
C ASN A 195 -7.51 7.41 2.00
N ALA A 196 -6.93 6.24 2.29
CA ALA A 196 -6.56 5.84 3.65
C ALA A 196 -5.22 6.46 4.10
N LEU A 197 -5.14 6.94 5.33
CA LEU A 197 -3.94 7.55 5.93
C LEU A 197 -3.70 6.94 7.32
N ALA A 198 -2.52 6.38 7.54
CA ALA A 198 -2.13 5.85 8.85
C ALA A 198 -1.69 6.98 9.79
N LEU A 199 -2.05 6.85 11.06
CA LEU A 199 -1.57 7.71 12.15
C LEU A 199 -0.16 7.35 12.60
N GLY A 200 0.35 6.18 12.17
CA GLY A 200 1.75 5.78 12.33
C GLY A 200 2.05 5.15 13.68
N GLY A 201 1.06 4.55 14.34
CA GLY A 201 1.24 3.98 15.68
C GLY A 201 1.70 5.04 16.68
N ALA A 202 0.89 6.09 16.85
CA ALA A 202 1.11 7.15 17.82
C ALA A 202 0.98 6.63 19.26
N THR A 203 1.85 5.70 19.68
CA THR A 203 2.04 5.39 21.09
C THR A 203 2.64 6.61 21.76
N GLY A 204 1.82 7.36 22.50
CA GLY A 204 2.27 8.44 23.39
C GLY A 204 1.80 9.86 23.03
N GLY A 205 0.63 10.04 22.41
CA GLY A 205 -0.07 11.33 22.41
C GLY A 205 0.55 12.44 21.54
N ASN A 206 1.31 12.10 20.51
CA ASN A 206 1.93 13.08 19.61
C ASN A 206 1.37 12.95 18.19
N ILE A 207 0.10 13.33 18.02
CA ILE A 207 -0.57 13.38 16.71
C ILE A 207 0.15 14.40 15.82
N PRO A 208 0.61 14.02 14.61
CA PRO A 208 1.29 14.93 13.71
C PRO A 208 0.41 16.13 13.32
N LYS A 209 1.01 17.34 13.31
CA LYS A 209 0.31 18.60 12.96
C LYS A 209 -0.38 18.54 11.60
N GLU A 210 0.20 17.82 10.66
CA GLU A 210 -0.36 17.59 9.34
C GLU A 210 -1.71 16.85 9.35
N VAL A 211 -2.00 16.03 10.36
CA VAL A 211 -3.32 15.40 10.56
C VAL A 211 -4.33 16.41 11.11
N ILE A 212 -3.89 17.26 12.05
CA ILE A 212 -4.73 18.34 12.63
C ILE A 212 -5.15 19.34 11.55
N GLU A 213 -4.20 19.78 10.71
CA GLU A 213 -4.51 20.68 9.59
C GLU A 213 -5.41 20.01 8.54
N LEU A 214 -5.26 18.70 8.32
CA LEU A 214 -6.09 17.97 7.37
C LEU A 214 -7.58 17.99 7.74
N GLY A 215 -7.89 17.89 9.04
CA GLY A 215 -9.28 17.96 9.53
C GLY A 215 -9.97 19.30 9.31
N LYS A 216 -9.21 20.39 9.17
CA LYS A 216 -9.79 21.72 8.88
C LYS A 216 -10.17 21.90 7.42
N GLU A 217 -9.55 21.13 6.53
CA GLU A 217 -9.69 21.28 5.08
C GLU A 217 -10.60 20.22 4.45
N ARG A 218 -10.75 19.07 5.12
CA ARG A 218 -11.32 17.85 4.52
C ARG A 218 -12.16 17.07 5.50
N THR A 219 -13.07 16.27 4.98
CA THR A 219 -13.87 15.35 5.80
C THR A 219 -13.00 14.19 6.28
N LEU A 220 -12.95 13.98 7.60
CA LEU A 220 -12.18 12.91 8.23
C LEU A 220 -13.09 11.81 8.78
N ILE A 221 -12.78 10.57 8.40
CA ILE A 221 -13.38 9.37 8.98
C ILE A 221 -12.31 8.65 9.81
N ALA A 222 -12.48 8.58 11.12
CA ALA A 222 -11.65 7.71 11.95
C ALA A 222 -12.18 6.27 11.84
N PHE A 223 -11.44 5.39 11.16
CA PHE A 223 -11.77 3.97 11.07
C PHE A 223 -10.81 3.16 11.94
N LEU A 224 -11.32 2.73 13.09
CA LEU A 224 -10.51 2.20 14.19
C LEU A 224 -10.96 0.79 14.57
N ASP A 225 -10.10 0.11 15.31
CA ASP A 225 -10.32 -1.27 15.74
C ASP A 225 -11.54 -1.40 16.66
N GLY A 226 -12.07 -2.63 16.72
CA GLY A 226 -13.27 -2.98 17.45
C GLY A 226 -13.02 -3.26 18.94
N ASP A 227 -11.97 -2.68 19.50
CA ASP A 227 -11.45 -2.97 20.84
C ASP A 227 -11.25 -1.69 21.68
N ARG A 228 -10.64 -1.84 22.87
CA ARG A 228 -10.37 -0.69 23.76
C ARG A 228 -9.24 0.19 23.23
N GLY A 229 -8.28 -0.36 22.49
CA GLY A 229 -7.17 0.40 21.89
C GLY A 229 -7.69 1.45 20.92
N GLY A 230 -8.62 1.06 20.06
CA GLY A 230 -9.26 1.99 19.16
C GLY A 230 -10.08 3.08 19.87
N ASP A 231 -10.66 2.84 21.04
CA ASP A 231 -11.34 3.89 21.83
C ASP A 231 -10.35 4.89 22.43
N MET A 232 -9.15 4.43 22.82
CA MET A 232 -8.09 5.31 23.30
C MET A 232 -7.57 6.24 22.20
N ILE A 233 -7.33 5.71 21.01
CA ILE A 233 -6.85 6.51 19.86
C ILE A 233 -7.84 7.59 19.48
N LEU A 234 -9.14 7.29 19.53
CA LEU A 234 -10.17 8.30 19.25
C LEU A 234 -10.13 9.45 20.26
N ARG A 235 -9.90 9.17 21.54
CA ARG A 235 -9.73 10.20 22.58
C ARG A 235 -8.45 11.02 22.36
N GLU A 236 -7.34 10.37 22.00
CA GLU A 236 -6.09 11.07 21.70
C GLU A 236 -6.23 12.04 20.52
N LEU A 237 -6.98 11.66 19.49
CA LEU A 237 -7.28 12.54 18.36
C LEU A 237 -8.15 13.74 18.77
N GLU A 238 -9.15 13.52 19.62
CA GLU A 238 -9.99 14.60 20.17
C GLU A 238 -9.17 15.55 21.05
N GLU A 239 -8.36 15.02 21.97
CA GLU A 239 -7.48 15.79 22.85
C GLU A 239 -6.43 16.60 22.07
N ALA A 240 -5.91 16.04 20.96
CA ALA A 240 -5.01 16.74 20.06
C ALA A 240 -5.70 17.83 19.22
N GLY A 241 -7.03 17.91 19.24
CA GLY A 241 -7.82 18.90 18.49
C GLY A 241 -7.95 18.59 17.01
N VAL A 242 -7.93 17.30 16.62
CA VAL A 242 -8.24 16.87 15.25
C VAL A 242 -9.76 16.97 15.04
N ASP A 243 -10.19 17.65 13.98
CA ASP A 243 -11.60 17.74 13.62
C ASP A 243 -12.03 16.46 12.90
N ILE A 244 -12.79 15.60 13.59
CA ILE A 244 -13.27 14.31 13.06
C ILE A 244 -14.77 14.42 12.78
N ASP A 245 -15.18 14.19 11.54
CA ASP A 245 -16.58 14.21 11.15
C ASP A 245 -17.30 12.90 11.53
N PHE A 246 -16.68 11.77 11.20
CA PHE A 246 -17.29 10.44 11.33
C PHE A 246 -16.35 9.43 11.96
N VAL A 247 -16.96 8.44 12.63
CA VAL A 247 -16.26 7.29 13.20
C VAL A 247 -16.85 6.02 12.62
N ALA A 248 -15.98 5.17 12.06
CA ALA A 248 -16.28 3.80 11.69
C ALA A 248 -15.55 2.86 12.66
N ARG A 249 -16.19 1.74 13.02
CA ARG A 249 -15.61 0.74 13.93
C ARG A 249 -15.57 -0.61 13.27
N ALA A 250 -14.45 -1.30 13.41
CA ALA A 250 -14.37 -2.73 13.09
C ALA A 250 -15.35 -3.51 14.01
N PRO A 251 -15.83 -4.70 13.58
CA PRO A 251 -16.59 -5.59 14.45
C PRO A 251 -15.86 -5.87 15.77
N SER A 252 -16.61 -6.09 16.85
CA SER A 252 -16.03 -6.27 18.18
C SER A 252 -14.96 -7.37 18.20
N GLY A 253 -13.77 -7.03 18.70
CA GLY A 253 -12.63 -7.93 18.80
C GLY A 253 -11.92 -8.25 17.48
N LYS A 254 -12.18 -7.48 16.41
CA LYS A 254 -11.43 -7.54 15.15
C LYS A 254 -10.63 -6.27 14.92
N GLU A 255 -9.48 -6.45 14.29
CA GLU A 255 -8.62 -5.37 13.81
C GLU A 255 -8.94 -5.02 12.35
N VAL A 256 -8.72 -3.77 11.96
CA VAL A 256 -8.99 -3.29 10.59
C VAL A 256 -8.14 -4.05 9.57
N GLU A 257 -6.92 -4.45 9.91
CA GLU A 257 -6.04 -5.26 9.05
C GLU A 257 -6.60 -6.65 8.70
N GLU A 258 -7.51 -7.20 9.50
CA GLU A 258 -8.09 -8.54 9.31
C GLU A 258 -9.43 -8.54 8.56
N LEU A 259 -10.00 -7.37 8.30
CA LEU A 259 -11.35 -7.27 7.75
C LEU A 259 -11.42 -7.69 6.28
N THR A 260 -12.49 -8.38 5.92
CA THR A 260 -12.85 -8.60 4.51
C THR A 260 -13.42 -7.34 3.88
N GLY A 261 -13.35 -7.21 2.55
CA GLY A 261 -13.94 -6.07 1.84
C GLY A 261 -15.43 -5.83 2.12
N LYS A 262 -16.21 -6.89 2.40
CA LYS A 262 -17.62 -6.77 2.80
C LYS A 262 -17.77 -6.17 4.21
N GLU A 263 -16.88 -6.52 5.12
CA GLU A 263 -16.88 -5.98 6.49
C GLU A 263 -16.43 -4.51 6.50
N ILE A 264 -15.40 -4.17 5.72
CA ILE A 264 -14.95 -2.77 5.53
C ILE A 264 -16.07 -1.90 4.99
N ALA A 265 -16.72 -2.32 3.89
CA ALA A 265 -17.82 -1.57 3.30
C ALA A 265 -18.96 -1.37 4.30
N ARG A 266 -19.34 -2.43 5.03
CA ARG A 266 -20.37 -2.35 6.06
C ARG A 266 -20.00 -1.40 7.20
N ALA A 267 -18.75 -1.39 7.64
CA ALA A 267 -18.29 -0.51 8.72
C ALA A 267 -18.30 0.97 8.28
N LEU A 268 -17.82 1.27 7.07
CA LEU A 268 -17.80 2.62 6.52
C LEU A 268 -19.20 3.14 6.14
N ASP A 269 -20.11 2.26 5.71
CA ASP A 269 -21.53 2.60 5.49
C ASP A 269 -22.25 2.88 6.82
N ALA A 270 -21.89 2.17 7.88
CA ALA A 270 -22.45 2.34 9.21
C ALA A 270 -21.73 3.40 10.06
N LYS A 271 -20.85 4.22 9.45
CA LYS A 271 -20.13 5.29 10.17
C LYS A 271 -21.10 6.25 10.86
N GLU A 272 -20.80 6.61 12.10
CA GLU A 272 -21.61 7.52 12.90
C GLU A 272 -20.93 8.88 13.02
N PRO A 273 -21.68 9.99 13.07
CA PRO A 273 -21.10 11.30 13.38
C PRO A 273 -20.35 11.27 14.72
N PHE A 274 -19.17 11.88 14.78
CA PHE A 274 -18.29 11.83 15.95
C PHE A 274 -18.99 12.22 17.26
N VAL A 275 -19.84 13.26 17.23
CA VAL A 275 -20.63 13.74 18.37
C VAL A 275 -21.45 12.64 19.03
N LYS A 276 -22.08 11.77 18.23
CA LYS A 276 -22.94 10.69 18.71
C LYS A 276 -22.12 9.54 19.31
N THR A 277 -20.94 9.29 18.75
CA THR A 277 -20.01 8.26 19.25
C THR A 277 -19.43 8.68 20.60
N ARG A 278 -19.10 9.97 20.77
CA ARG A 278 -18.57 10.53 22.02
C ARG A 278 -19.51 10.28 23.21
N GLU A 279 -20.80 10.53 23.04
CA GLU A 279 -21.81 10.32 24.09
C GLU A 279 -21.85 8.86 24.58
N ARG A 280 -21.71 7.89 23.66
CA ARG A 280 -21.70 6.46 24.00
C ARG A 280 -20.41 6.03 24.72
N ILE A 281 -19.28 6.60 24.35
CA ILE A 281 -17.99 6.33 25.00
C ILE A 281 -17.99 6.87 26.43
N GLU A 282 -18.53 8.08 26.65
CA GLU A 282 -18.69 8.66 27.99
C GLU A 282 -19.66 7.84 28.85
N GLU A 283 -20.78 7.37 28.29
CA GLU A 283 -21.73 6.51 28.99
C GLU A 283 -21.08 5.19 29.42
N ARG A 284 -20.36 4.51 28.52
CA ARG A 284 -19.60 3.30 28.85
C ARG A 284 -18.56 3.54 29.93
N ALA A 285 -17.79 4.63 29.84
CA ALA A 285 -16.79 4.97 30.85
C ALA A 285 -17.41 5.21 32.24
N ARG A 286 -18.60 5.82 32.29
CA ARG A 286 -19.35 6.01 33.56
C ARG A 286 -19.85 4.70 34.14
N VAL A 287 -20.36 3.80 33.31
CA VAL A 287 -20.79 2.46 33.74
C VAL A 287 -19.59 1.65 34.26
N GLU A 288 -18.48 1.61 33.53
CA GLU A 288 -17.25 0.92 33.97
C GLU A 288 -16.68 1.51 35.27
N ALA A 289 -16.69 2.85 35.43
CA ALA A 289 -16.26 3.49 36.66
C ALA A 289 -17.17 3.14 37.85
N HIS A 290 -18.47 2.99 37.61
CA HIS A 290 -19.44 2.58 38.63
C HIS A 290 -19.27 1.11 39.03
N GLU A 291 -19.05 0.23 38.05
CA GLU A 291 -18.76 -1.19 38.29
C GLU A 291 -17.42 -1.38 39.03
N ALA A 292 -16.39 -0.61 38.69
CA ALA A 292 -15.10 -0.63 39.38
C ALA A 292 -15.19 -0.12 40.83
N THR A 293 -15.97 0.94 41.09
CA THR A 293 -16.22 1.42 42.46
C THR A 293 -17.10 0.46 43.26
N GLU A 294 -18.06 -0.22 42.63
CA GLU A 294 -18.81 -1.30 43.28
C GLU A 294 -17.91 -2.50 43.62
N GLN A 295 -17.01 -2.91 42.72
CA GLN A 295 -16.05 -3.98 42.97
C GLN A 295 -15.04 -3.62 44.06
N GLU A 296 -14.49 -2.41 44.07
CA GLU A 296 -13.63 -1.92 45.17
C GLU A 296 -14.40 -1.83 46.51
N SER A 297 -15.68 -1.47 46.49
CA SER A 297 -16.51 -1.42 47.70
C SER A 297 -16.88 -2.82 48.25
N VAL A 298 -16.87 -3.85 47.40
CA VAL A 298 -17.08 -5.25 47.77
C VAL A 298 -15.77 -5.91 48.23
N GLU A 299 -14.63 -5.55 47.63
CA GLU A 299 -13.29 -5.99 48.03
C GLU A 299 -12.71 -5.27 49.26
N ALA A 300 -13.20 -4.07 49.62
CA ALA A 300 -12.83 -3.37 50.87
C ALA A 300 -13.63 -3.84 52.10
N ARG A 301 -14.72 -4.59 51.91
CA ARG A 301 -15.55 -5.15 52.98
C ARG A 301 -15.04 -6.43 53.69
N PRO A 302 -14.10 -7.25 53.17
CA PRO A 302 -13.59 -8.42 53.90
C PRO A 302 -12.65 -8.04 55.05
N GLU A 303 -11.89 -6.94 54.95
CA GLU A 303 -10.90 -6.58 55.97
C GLU A 303 -11.53 -6.00 57.25
N GLN A 304 -12.58 -5.17 57.13
CA GLN A 304 -13.24 -4.59 58.31
C GLN A 304 -14.11 -5.61 59.09
N VAL A 305 -14.60 -6.67 58.44
CA VAL A 305 -15.34 -7.74 59.12
C VAL A 305 -14.39 -8.73 59.80
N ALA A 306 -13.19 -8.94 59.25
CA ALA A 306 -12.15 -9.76 59.86
C ALA A 306 -11.56 -9.10 61.11
N GLU A 307 -11.28 -7.78 61.08
CA GLU A 307 -10.68 -7.08 62.22
C GLU A 307 -11.63 -6.99 63.43
N GLN A 308 -12.93 -6.73 63.19
CA GLN A 308 -13.95 -6.72 64.25
C GLN A 308 -14.30 -8.10 64.82
N ALA A 309 -14.07 -9.18 64.05
CA ALA A 309 -14.24 -10.55 64.53
C ALA A 309 -13.06 -11.00 65.41
N VAL A 310 -11.83 -10.52 65.14
CA VAL A 310 -10.65 -10.83 65.95
C VAL A 310 -10.68 -10.09 67.29
N GLU A 311 -11.09 -8.81 67.31
CA GLU A 311 -11.20 -8.02 68.55
C GLU A 311 -12.25 -8.61 69.53
N LYS A 312 -13.40 -9.08 69.01
CA LYS A 312 -14.44 -9.72 69.85
C LYS A 312 -14.03 -11.08 70.43
N VAL A 313 -13.14 -11.81 69.75
CA VAL A 313 -12.66 -13.11 70.24
C VAL A 313 -11.56 -12.91 71.30
N GLU A 314 -10.72 -11.88 71.17
CA GLU A 314 -9.72 -11.55 72.21
C GLU A 314 -10.33 -10.97 73.48
N GLU A 315 -11.44 -10.22 73.39
CA GLU A 315 -12.15 -9.71 74.57
C GLU A 315 -12.83 -10.84 75.37
N GLN A 316 -13.43 -11.81 74.67
CA GLN A 316 -14.06 -12.99 75.31
C GLN A 316 -13.05 -13.94 75.95
N GLN A 317 -11.85 -14.09 75.37
CA GLN A 317 -10.79 -14.93 75.97
C GLN A 317 -10.12 -14.28 77.20
N LYS A 318 -10.17 -12.95 77.34
CA LYS A 318 -9.66 -12.26 78.54
C LYS A 318 -10.63 -12.31 79.73
N GLU A 319 -11.92 -12.46 79.49
CA GLU A 319 -12.90 -12.67 80.58
C GLU A 319 -12.89 -14.10 81.12
N GLU A 320 -12.74 -15.13 80.27
CA GLU A 320 -12.70 -16.54 80.73
C GLU A 320 -11.47 -16.88 81.59
N VAL A 321 -10.33 -16.20 81.40
CA VAL A 321 -9.09 -16.47 82.17
C VAL A 321 -9.13 -15.84 83.57
N LYS A 322 -10.01 -14.85 83.83
CA LYS A 322 -10.13 -14.21 85.15
C LYS A 322 -11.02 -14.95 86.14
N GLU A 323 -11.85 -15.90 85.70
CA GLU A 323 -12.84 -16.56 86.56
C GLU A 323 -12.34 -17.88 87.19
N GLN A 324 -11.18 -18.42 86.80
CA GLN A 324 -10.67 -19.73 87.26
C GLN A 324 -9.57 -19.69 88.34
N ALA A 325 -9.28 -18.56 89.00
CA ALA A 325 -8.15 -18.47 89.93
C ALA A 325 -8.50 -18.02 91.36
N VAL A 326 -9.27 -18.83 92.13
CA VAL A 326 -9.08 -18.97 93.60
C VAL A 326 -9.70 -20.30 94.11
N PRO A 327 -9.27 -20.87 95.26
CA PRO A 327 -8.27 -21.94 95.41
C PRO A 327 -8.90 -23.27 95.92
N PRO A 328 -8.10 -24.29 96.29
CA PRO A 328 -8.40 -24.96 97.54
C PRO A 328 -7.21 -25.07 98.50
N THR A 329 -7.55 -24.70 99.74
CA THR A 329 -6.99 -25.11 101.02
C THR A 329 -6.75 -26.61 101.12
N GLN A 330 -5.65 -27.06 101.76
CA GLN A 330 -5.63 -28.05 102.85
C GLN A 330 -4.19 -28.28 103.36
N VAL A 331 -3.89 -28.00 104.63
CA VAL A 331 -3.95 -28.89 105.82
C VAL A 331 -2.82 -29.92 105.85
N ALA A 332 -1.82 -29.66 106.69
CA ALA A 332 -1.41 -30.49 107.84
C ALA A 332 -0.35 -29.75 108.67
#